data_AF-E8T9M0-F1
#
_entry.id   AF-E8T9M0-F1
#
_cell.length_a   1.000
_cell.length_b   1.000
_cell.length_c   1.000
_cell.angle_alpha   90.00
_cell.angle_beta   90.00
_cell.angle_gamma   90.00
#
_symmetry.space_group_name_H-M   'P 1'
#
loop_
_entity.id
_entity.type
_entity.pdbx_description
1 polymer ?
#
loop_
_entity_poly.entity_id
_entity_poly.type
_entity_poly.pdbx_seq_one_letter_code
_entity_poly.pdbx_strand_id
1 'polypeptide(L)'
;MVPPASSPRSGSVTPRVVFPNKVLPYLLVAPQLAITLVFFYWPAGQAFYQSMLRQDPFGLRTKFVWFANFRKVLADPAYLNSIKVTVVFSLATAIVAMCVALLLAVMAEKVVRGKGLYRTLLIWPYAVAPAIAGMLWLFLFNPSIGSLAYMLRSFGIAWDPLLNGTHAMILLVSAAAWKQISYNFLFFVAGLQAVPKALIEAAAMDGAGETKRFWTIIFPLLAPTTFFLLVVNTVYALFDTFGIVHAVTGGGPGKTTETLVYKVYNDGFVNLILGDSAAQSVILMVIVISLTAIQFRYVERKVHYG
;
A
#
# COMPACT_ATOMS: atom_id res chain seq x y z
N MET A 1 -15.98 66.93 -24.29
CA MET A 1 -14.65 66.39 -23.95
C MET A 1 -14.79 65.68 -22.62
N VAL A 2 -14.87 64.34 -22.64
CA VAL A 2 -15.07 63.50 -21.44
C VAL A 2 -13.69 63.00 -20.99
N PRO A 3 -13.26 63.21 -19.74
CA PRO A 3 -11.98 62.67 -19.27
C PRO A 3 -12.09 61.14 -19.08
N PRO A 4 -11.01 60.38 -19.32
CA PRO A 4 -11.05 58.93 -19.27
C PRO A 4 -11.10 58.40 -17.83
N ALA A 5 -11.84 57.31 -17.64
CA ALA A 5 -11.92 56.57 -16.39
C ALA A 5 -10.55 56.00 -16.01
N SER A 6 -10.02 56.41 -14.85
CA SER A 6 -8.85 55.80 -14.22
C SER A 6 -9.21 54.41 -13.68
N SER A 7 -8.54 53.38 -14.21
CA SER A 7 -8.63 52.00 -13.73
C SER A 7 -8.26 51.84 -12.24
N PRO A 8 -8.92 50.96 -11.47
CA PRO A 8 -8.44 50.58 -10.16
C PRO A 8 -7.37 49.48 -10.32
N ARG A 9 -6.09 49.85 -10.29
CA ARG A 9 -5.00 48.93 -9.98
C ARG A 9 -4.63 49.10 -8.51
N SER A 10 -5.12 48.21 -7.66
CA SER A 10 -4.55 47.96 -6.34
C SER A 10 -4.71 46.47 -6.04
N GLY A 11 -3.67 45.70 -6.37
CA GLY A 11 -3.56 44.32 -5.91
C GLY A 11 -3.55 44.30 -4.39
N SER A 12 -4.49 43.59 -3.80
CA SER A 12 -4.51 43.29 -2.38
C SER A 12 -3.32 42.39 -2.04
N VAL A 13 -2.19 43.01 -1.68
CA VAL A 13 -1.09 42.32 -1.01
C VAL A 13 -1.60 41.92 0.37
N THR A 14 -2.00 40.66 0.52
CA THR A 14 -2.33 40.13 1.85
C THR A 14 -1.10 40.28 2.74
N PRO A 15 -1.22 40.91 3.93
CA PRO A 15 -0.09 41.07 4.82
C PRO A 15 0.39 39.68 5.23
N ARG A 16 1.65 39.36 4.92
CA ARG A 16 2.30 38.16 5.45
C ARG A 16 2.33 38.30 6.96
N VAL A 17 1.51 37.51 7.65
CA VAL A 17 1.52 37.41 9.12
C VAL A 17 2.84 36.73 9.51
N VAL A 18 3.88 37.54 9.71
CA VAL A 18 5.16 37.07 10.21
C VAL A 18 5.06 37.06 11.74
N PHE A 19 4.84 35.88 12.33
CA PHE A 19 4.88 35.74 13.78
C PHE A 19 6.30 36.08 14.27
N PRO A 20 6.48 37.10 15.13
CA PRO A 20 7.81 37.55 15.57
C PRO A 20 8.49 36.55 16.53
N ASN A 21 7.73 35.64 17.12
CA ASN A 21 8.24 34.67 18.09
C ASN A 21 8.70 33.38 17.39
N LYS A 22 10.02 33.22 17.27
CA LYS A 22 10.63 32.01 16.68
C LYS A 22 10.51 30.78 17.58
N VAL A 23 10.34 30.94 18.89
CA VAL A 23 10.38 29.83 19.86
C VAL A 23 9.07 29.05 19.89
N LEU A 24 7.93 29.73 19.81
CA LEU A 24 6.61 29.10 19.91
C LEU A 24 6.38 28.01 18.83
N PRO A 25 6.70 28.22 17.53
CA PRO A 25 6.60 27.17 16.53
C PRO A 25 7.45 25.93 16.84
N TYR A 26 8.68 26.10 17.34
CA TYR A 26 9.53 24.97 17.72
C TYR A 26 8.95 24.19 18.91
N LEU A 27 8.42 24.89 19.91
CA LEU A 27 7.84 24.29 21.10
C LEU A 27 6.55 23.50 20.77
N LEU A 28 5.76 23.97 19.80
CA LEU A 28 4.58 23.25 19.30
C LEU A 28 4.92 21.99 18.49
N VAL A 29 6.06 21.98 17.78
CA VAL A 29 6.52 20.84 16.98
C VAL A 29 7.36 19.85 17.81
N ALA A 30 7.94 20.29 18.93
CA ALA A 30 8.82 19.49 19.77
C ALA A 30 8.21 18.16 20.26
N PRO A 31 6.93 18.08 20.72
CA PRO A 31 6.35 16.80 21.14
C PRO A 31 6.30 15.77 20.01
N GLN A 32 5.92 16.20 18.80
CA GLN A 32 5.87 15.33 17.62
C GLN A 32 7.27 14.85 17.20
N LEU A 33 8.27 15.74 17.24
CA LEU A 33 9.65 15.37 16.95
C LEU A 33 10.21 14.42 17.99
N ALA A 34 9.92 14.64 19.28
CA ALA A 34 10.35 13.77 20.36
C ALA A 34 9.79 12.35 20.17
N ILE A 35 8.48 12.22 19.91
CA ILE A 35 7.85 10.92 19.63
C ILE A 35 8.50 10.27 18.40
N THR A 36 8.71 11.03 17.32
CA THR A 36 9.30 10.50 16.08
C THR A 36 10.74 10.01 16.31
N LEU A 37 11.56 10.78 17.04
CA LEU A 37 12.95 10.42 17.34
C LEU A 37 13.04 9.19 18.24
N VAL A 38 12.24 9.14 19.31
CA VAL A 38 12.28 8.07 20.30
C VAL A 38 11.69 6.76 19.78
N PHE A 39 10.57 6.82 19.04
CA PHE A 39 9.84 5.60 18.64
C PHE A 39 10.13 5.14 17.21
N PHE A 40 10.72 5.99 16.35
CA PHE A 40 11.06 5.60 14.97
C PHE A 40 12.56 5.61 14.72
N TYR A 41 13.24 6.75 14.91
CA TYR A 41 14.66 6.87 14.57
C TYR A 41 15.57 6.08 15.50
N TRP A 42 15.29 6.08 16.81
CA TRP A 42 16.09 5.34 17.78
C TRP A 42 16.04 3.82 17.53
N PRO A 43 14.86 3.16 17.42
CA PRO A 43 14.78 1.74 17.07
C PRO A 43 15.38 1.43 15.69
N ALA A 44 15.21 2.30 14.69
CA ALA A 44 15.82 2.12 13.38
C ALA A 44 17.36 2.13 13.45
N GLY A 45 17.93 3.05 14.25
CA GLY A 45 19.36 3.09 14.54
C GLY A 45 19.85 1.83 15.27
N GLN A 46 19.06 1.33 16.23
CA GLN A 46 19.35 0.07 16.91
C GLN A 46 19.32 -1.13 15.95
N ALA A 47 18.31 -1.22 15.08
CA ALA A 47 18.23 -2.27 14.07
C ALA A 47 19.43 -2.24 13.12
N PHE A 48 19.85 -1.04 12.71
CA PHE A 48 21.06 -0.87 11.90
C PHE A 48 22.32 -1.34 12.64
N TYR A 49 22.50 -0.96 13.90
CA TYR A 49 23.63 -1.42 14.70
C TYR A 49 23.61 -2.95 14.91
N GLN A 50 22.45 -3.52 15.25
CA GLN A 50 22.26 -4.96 15.42
C GLN A 50 22.50 -5.74 14.14
N SER A 51 22.21 -5.16 12.97
CA SER A 51 22.50 -5.81 11.67
C SER A 51 23.98 -6.08 11.44
N MET A 52 24.87 -5.32 12.12
CA MET A 52 26.33 -5.51 12.08
C MET A 52 26.87 -6.37 13.23
N LEU A 53 25.99 -6.83 14.12
CA LEU A 53 26.32 -7.69 15.25
C LEU A 53 25.91 -9.13 14.97
N ARG A 54 26.70 -10.06 15.50
CA ARG A 54 26.28 -11.43 15.73
C ARG A 54 25.97 -11.57 17.21
N GLN A 55 24.75 -11.99 17.51
CA GLN A 55 24.27 -12.15 18.87
C GLN A 55 23.78 -13.58 19.07
N ASP A 56 23.99 -14.11 20.26
CA ASP A 56 23.33 -15.36 20.68
C ASP A 56 21.82 -15.09 20.86
N PRO A 57 20.95 -16.13 20.78
CA PRO A 57 19.49 -15.97 20.87
C PRO A 57 18.97 -15.18 22.09
N PHE A 58 19.74 -15.17 23.17
CA PHE A 58 19.42 -14.47 24.43
C PHE A 58 20.17 -13.13 24.61
N GLY A 59 20.94 -12.68 23.61
CA GLY A 59 21.69 -11.42 23.66
C GLY A 59 22.84 -11.37 24.66
N LEU A 60 23.17 -12.48 25.33
CA LEU A 60 24.19 -12.55 26.39
C LEU A 60 25.62 -12.36 25.90
N ARG A 61 25.88 -12.71 24.63
CA ARG A 61 27.17 -12.48 23.97
C ARG A 61 26.92 -11.83 22.63
N THR A 62 27.69 -10.80 22.35
CA THR A 62 27.62 -10.05 21.10
C THR A 62 29.03 -9.91 20.52
N LYS A 63 29.14 -10.08 19.19
CA LYS A 63 30.37 -9.89 18.45
C LYS A 63 30.09 -9.02 17.24
N PHE A 64 30.92 -8.00 17.03
CA PHE A 64 30.84 -7.17 15.84
C PHE A 64 31.37 -7.92 14.61
N VAL A 65 30.55 -8.03 13.57
CA VAL A 65 30.83 -8.84 12.36
C VAL A 65 30.71 -8.03 11.06
N TRP A 66 30.61 -6.70 11.15
CA TRP A 66 30.49 -5.79 10.00
C TRP A 66 29.37 -6.22 9.03
N PHE A 67 29.70 -6.59 7.79
CA PHE A 67 28.73 -6.94 6.74
C PHE A 67 28.48 -8.45 6.59
N ALA A 68 28.95 -9.28 7.53
CA ALA A 68 28.82 -10.74 7.43
C ALA A 68 27.35 -11.20 7.32
N ASN A 69 26.45 -10.60 8.11
CA ASN A 69 25.02 -10.93 8.08
C ASN A 69 24.39 -10.57 6.72
N PHE A 70 24.73 -9.41 6.15
CA PHE A 70 24.26 -9.01 4.82
C PHE A 70 24.69 -9.98 3.73
N ARG A 71 25.96 -10.41 3.73
CA ARG A 71 26.46 -11.42 2.77
C ARG A 71 25.72 -12.74 2.92
N LYS A 72 25.51 -13.19 4.16
CA LYS A 72 24.77 -14.43 4.45
C LYS A 72 23.32 -14.35 3.95
N VAL A 73 22.62 -13.27 4.27
CA VAL A 73 21.22 -13.03 3.87
C VAL A 73 21.08 -12.94 2.35
N LEU A 74 21.95 -12.20 1.68
CA LEU A 74 21.89 -12.05 0.22
C LEU A 74 22.31 -13.32 -0.55
N ALA A 75 23.05 -14.24 0.10
CA ALA A 75 23.39 -15.54 -0.45
C ALA A 75 22.34 -16.62 -0.15
N ASP A 76 21.38 -16.37 0.75
CA ASP A 76 20.34 -17.34 1.12
C ASP A 76 19.26 -17.44 0.02
N PRO A 77 19.10 -18.61 -0.64
CA PRO A 77 18.06 -18.81 -1.64
C PRO A 77 16.65 -18.59 -1.09
N ALA A 78 16.40 -18.88 0.19
CA ALA A 78 15.10 -18.65 0.81
C ALA A 78 14.80 -17.15 0.95
N TYR A 79 15.81 -16.33 1.27
CA TYR A 79 15.65 -14.87 1.29
C TYR A 79 15.39 -14.31 -0.10
N LEU A 80 16.15 -14.75 -1.11
CA LEU A 80 15.92 -14.34 -2.49
C LEU A 80 14.54 -14.77 -3.01
N ASN A 81 14.05 -15.94 -2.58
CA ASN A 81 12.67 -16.36 -2.85
C ASN A 81 11.66 -15.40 -2.20
N SER A 82 11.86 -15.01 -0.94
CA SER A 82 10.96 -14.07 -0.25
C SER A 82 10.88 -12.70 -0.95
N ILE A 83 11.97 -12.23 -1.57
CA ILE A 83 11.95 -11.02 -2.42
C ILE A 83 11.01 -11.23 -3.61
N LYS A 84 11.15 -12.33 -4.35
CA LYS A 84 10.30 -12.65 -5.50
C LYS A 84 8.82 -12.77 -5.11
N VAL A 85 8.56 -13.53 -4.05
CA VAL A 85 7.21 -13.70 -3.48
C VAL A 85 6.60 -12.35 -3.12
N THR A 86 7.36 -11.49 -2.45
CA THR A 86 6.90 -10.15 -2.07
C THR A 86 6.59 -9.27 -3.27
N VAL A 87 7.42 -9.28 -4.32
CA VAL A 87 7.18 -8.52 -5.54
C VAL A 87 5.92 -9.01 -6.25
N VAL A 88 5.79 -10.32 -6.45
CA VAL A 88 4.61 -10.92 -7.10
C VAL A 88 3.34 -10.63 -6.31
N PHE A 89 3.37 -10.88 -4.99
CA PHE A 89 2.25 -10.62 -4.10
C PHE A 89 1.85 -9.13 -4.08
N SER A 90 2.83 -8.23 -3.99
CA SER A 90 2.56 -6.78 -3.91
C SER A 90 1.98 -6.24 -5.21
N LEU A 91 2.55 -6.62 -6.36
CA LEU A 91 2.04 -6.21 -7.66
C LEU A 91 0.64 -6.77 -7.93
N ALA A 92 0.43 -8.07 -7.68
CA ALA A 92 -0.87 -8.69 -7.87
C ALA A 92 -1.94 -8.03 -6.98
N THR A 93 -1.63 -7.81 -5.70
CA THR A 93 -2.55 -7.16 -4.75
C THR A 93 -2.87 -5.74 -5.18
N ALA A 94 -1.87 -4.92 -5.52
CA ALA A 94 -2.08 -3.53 -5.94
C ALA A 94 -2.90 -3.46 -7.24
N ILE A 95 -2.57 -4.26 -8.26
CA ILE A 95 -3.27 -4.28 -9.54
C ILE A 95 -4.73 -4.69 -9.35
N VAL A 96 -4.98 -5.82 -8.67
CA VAL A 96 -6.35 -6.30 -8.43
C VAL A 96 -7.14 -5.28 -7.64
N ALA A 97 -6.57 -4.74 -6.55
CA ALA A 97 -7.27 -3.79 -5.71
C ALA A 97 -7.58 -2.49 -6.43
N MET A 98 -6.64 -1.93 -7.19
CA MET A 98 -6.83 -0.67 -7.90
C MET A 98 -7.79 -0.81 -9.08
N CYS A 99 -7.65 -1.86 -9.90
CA CYS A 99 -8.52 -2.09 -11.06
C CYS A 99 -9.96 -2.31 -10.63
N VAL A 100 -10.20 -3.18 -9.64
CA VAL A 100 -11.55 -3.46 -9.14
C VAL A 100 -12.15 -2.22 -8.48
N ALA A 101 -11.37 -1.50 -7.68
CA ALA A 101 -11.84 -0.26 -7.05
C ALA A 101 -12.20 0.84 -8.06
N LEU A 102 -11.40 1.03 -9.11
CA LEU A 102 -11.67 2.00 -10.16
C LEU A 102 -12.95 1.64 -10.92
N LEU A 103 -13.11 0.35 -11.27
CA LEU A 103 -14.33 -0.14 -11.90
C LEU A 103 -15.56 0.14 -11.04
N LEU A 104 -15.50 -0.23 -9.75
CA LEU A 104 -16.58 0.03 -8.81
C LEU A 104 -16.85 1.53 -8.63
N ALA A 105 -15.82 2.38 -8.59
CA ALA A 105 -15.95 3.82 -8.45
C ALA A 105 -16.67 4.44 -9.67
N VAL A 106 -16.29 4.04 -10.88
CA VAL A 106 -16.95 4.48 -12.13
C VAL A 106 -18.41 4.02 -12.17
N MET A 107 -18.69 2.78 -11.75
CA MET A 107 -20.07 2.27 -11.67
C MET A 107 -20.89 3.01 -10.60
N ALA A 108 -20.29 3.34 -9.45
CA ALA A 108 -20.95 4.05 -8.37
C ALA A 108 -21.31 5.49 -8.71
N GLU A 109 -20.63 6.13 -9.68
CA GLU A 109 -21.03 7.44 -10.18
C GLU A 109 -22.35 7.41 -10.98
N LYS A 110 -22.67 6.28 -11.62
CA LYS A 110 -23.94 6.10 -12.35
C LYS A 110 -25.15 5.82 -11.45
N VAL A 111 -24.93 5.56 -10.16
CA VAL A 111 -26.00 5.22 -9.21
C VAL A 111 -26.77 6.48 -8.79
N VAL A 112 -28.04 6.56 -9.21
CA VAL A 112 -28.92 7.71 -8.93
C VAL A 112 -29.69 7.55 -7.60
N ARG A 113 -30.09 6.33 -7.24
CA ARG A 113 -30.84 6.03 -6.01
C ARG A 113 -30.03 5.15 -5.07
N GLY A 114 -30.01 5.47 -3.77
CA GLY A 114 -29.30 4.68 -2.76
C GLY A 114 -27.77 4.87 -2.75
N LYS A 115 -27.23 5.92 -3.39
CA LYS A 115 -25.78 6.17 -3.53
C LYS A 115 -25.01 6.12 -2.20
N GLY A 116 -25.61 6.62 -1.12
CA GLY A 116 -25.02 6.55 0.23
C GLY A 116 -24.85 5.10 0.72
N LEU A 117 -25.91 4.29 0.64
CA LEU A 117 -25.88 2.89 1.09
C LEU A 117 -24.84 2.07 0.32
N TYR A 118 -24.81 2.19 -1.01
CA TYR A 118 -23.81 1.50 -1.84
C TYR A 118 -22.39 1.87 -1.46
N ARG A 119 -22.09 3.17 -1.30
CA ARG A 119 -20.76 3.63 -0.91
C ARG A 119 -20.38 3.13 0.48
N THR A 120 -21.30 3.17 1.45
CA THR A 120 -21.06 2.67 2.81
C THR A 120 -20.74 1.18 2.82
N LEU A 121 -21.52 0.36 2.11
CA LEU A 121 -21.28 -1.10 2.03
C LEU A 121 -19.94 -1.44 1.37
N LEU A 122 -19.53 -0.67 0.35
CA LEU A 122 -18.24 -0.87 -0.33
C LEU A 122 -17.04 -0.42 0.52
N ILE A 123 -17.23 0.51 1.44
CA ILE A 123 -16.16 1.04 2.30
C ILE A 123 -16.02 0.24 3.60
N TRP A 124 -17.10 -0.37 4.11
CA TRP A 124 -17.11 -1.12 5.38
C TRP A 124 -15.92 -2.10 5.52
N PRO A 125 -15.57 -2.94 4.53
CA PRO A 125 -14.48 -3.92 4.68
C PRO A 125 -13.14 -3.32 5.10
N TYR A 126 -12.90 -2.03 4.82
CA TYR A 126 -11.68 -1.33 5.22
C TYR A 126 -11.42 -1.37 6.74
N ALA A 127 -12.50 -1.35 7.54
CA ALA A 127 -12.41 -1.38 9.00
C ALA A 127 -11.99 -2.75 9.57
N VAL A 128 -12.00 -3.80 8.76
CA VAL A 128 -11.63 -5.16 9.21
C VAL A 128 -10.12 -5.26 9.40
N ALA A 129 -9.68 -5.79 10.53
CA ALA A 129 -8.26 -6.02 10.81
C ALA A 129 -7.67 -7.05 9.80
N PRO A 130 -6.41 -6.89 9.34
CA PRO A 130 -5.83 -7.79 8.32
C PRO A 130 -5.90 -9.27 8.70
N ALA A 131 -5.56 -9.65 9.94
CA ALA A 131 -5.63 -11.05 10.38
C ALA A 131 -7.05 -11.63 10.32
N ILE A 132 -8.08 -10.84 10.67
CA ILE A 132 -9.48 -11.26 10.60
C ILE A 132 -9.90 -11.42 9.14
N ALA A 133 -9.53 -10.49 8.27
CA ALA A 133 -9.79 -10.61 6.83
C ALA A 133 -9.16 -11.89 6.26
N GLY A 134 -7.91 -12.18 6.62
CA GLY A 134 -7.25 -13.44 6.27
C GLY A 134 -8.04 -14.67 6.71
N MET A 135 -8.42 -14.74 8.00
CA MET A 135 -9.19 -15.86 8.55
C MET A 135 -10.55 -16.05 7.87
N LEU A 136 -11.26 -14.97 7.56
CA LEU A 136 -12.54 -15.04 6.84
C LEU A 136 -12.37 -15.67 5.46
N TRP A 137 -11.35 -15.24 4.72
CA TRP A 137 -11.04 -15.80 3.40
C TRP A 137 -10.58 -17.26 3.51
N LEU A 138 -9.74 -17.60 4.49
CA LEU A 138 -9.33 -18.98 4.75
C LEU A 138 -10.54 -19.87 5.04
N PHE A 139 -11.50 -19.40 5.84
CA PHE A 139 -12.72 -20.14 6.15
C PHE A 139 -13.58 -20.40 4.90
N LEU A 140 -13.82 -19.37 4.09
CA LEU A 140 -14.62 -19.49 2.86
C LEU A 140 -13.96 -20.38 1.80
N PHE A 141 -12.63 -20.32 1.70
CA PHE A 141 -11.84 -21.07 0.73
C PHE A 141 -11.14 -22.30 1.33
N ASN A 142 -11.55 -22.74 2.53
CA ASN A 142 -10.99 -23.94 3.14
C ASN A 142 -11.30 -25.16 2.26
N PRO A 143 -10.30 -25.98 1.88
CA PRO A 143 -10.55 -27.11 0.98
C PRO A 143 -11.52 -28.13 1.56
N SER A 144 -11.58 -28.34 2.88
CA SER A 144 -12.46 -29.34 3.48
C SER A 144 -13.89 -28.82 3.70
N ILE A 145 -14.06 -27.60 4.23
CA ILE A 145 -15.36 -27.09 4.70
C ILE A 145 -15.84 -25.81 4.02
N GLY A 146 -15.01 -25.18 3.18
CA GLY A 146 -15.30 -23.88 2.59
C GLY A 146 -16.34 -23.95 1.48
N SER A 147 -17.35 -23.07 1.56
CA SER A 147 -18.42 -23.00 0.55
C SER A 147 -17.91 -22.56 -0.83
N LEU A 148 -16.98 -21.60 -0.87
CA LEU A 148 -16.38 -21.13 -2.12
C LEU A 148 -15.41 -22.18 -2.69
N ALA A 149 -14.67 -22.88 -1.83
CA ALA A 149 -13.84 -23.99 -2.25
C ALA A 149 -14.66 -25.15 -2.85
N TYR A 150 -15.82 -25.48 -2.25
CA TYR A 150 -16.75 -26.45 -2.82
C TYR A 150 -17.24 -26.03 -4.21
N MET A 151 -17.60 -24.76 -4.38
CA MET A 151 -18.02 -24.23 -5.67
C MET A 151 -16.91 -24.36 -6.73
N LEU A 152 -15.65 -24.03 -6.39
CA LEU A 152 -14.51 -24.23 -7.31
C LEU A 152 -14.34 -25.70 -7.72
N ARG A 153 -14.47 -26.63 -6.77
CA ARG A 153 -14.41 -28.08 -7.06
C ARG A 153 -15.56 -28.55 -7.95
N SER A 154 -16.76 -28.00 -7.79
CA SER A 154 -17.89 -28.31 -8.66
C SER A 154 -17.66 -27.89 -10.12
N PHE A 155 -16.79 -26.91 -10.35
CA PHE A 155 -16.32 -26.51 -11.68
C PHE A 155 -15.07 -27.29 -12.15
N GLY A 156 -14.66 -28.33 -11.43
CA GLY A 156 -13.51 -29.17 -11.78
C GLY A 156 -12.14 -28.62 -11.32
N ILE A 157 -12.11 -27.53 -10.54
CA ILE A 157 -10.87 -26.96 -10.02
C ILE A 157 -10.49 -27.66 -8.71
N ALA A 158 -9.38 -28.39 -8.70
CA ALA A 158 -8.84 -29.06 -7.50
C ALA A 158 -8.21 -28.04 -6.52
N TRP A 159 -9.05 -27.17 -5.96
CA TRP A 159 -8.63 -26.10 -5.05
C TRP A 159 -8.11 -26.66 -3.73
N ASP A 160 -6.83 -26.40 -3.46
CA ASP A 160 -6.13 -26.79 -2.24
C ASP A 160 -4.98 -25.80 -1.95
N PRO A 161 -5.24 -24.73 -1.17
CA PRO A 161 -4.22 -23.77 -0.75
C PRO A 161 -3.27 -24.31 0.33
N LEU A 162 -3.54 -25.48 0.92
CA LEU A 162 -2.63 -26.08 1.91
C LEU A 162 -1.47 -26.81 1.21
N LEU A 163 -1.73 -27.41 0.05
CA LEU A 163 -0.72 -28.18 -0.69
C LEU A 163 -0.18 -27.44 -1.93
N ASN A 164 -0.96 -26.53 -2.53
CA ASN A 164 -0.57 -25.82 -3.76
C ASN A 164 -0.24 -24.35 -3.47
N GLY A 165 1.03 -23.97 -3.69
CA GLY A 165 1.53 -22.61 -3.47
C GLY A 165 0.85 -21.54 -4.33
N THR A 166 0.41 -21.90 -5.54
CA THR A 166 -0.33 -20.97 -6.41
C THR A 166 -1.72 -20.69 -5.84
N HIS A 167 -2.42 -21.71 -5.34
CA HIS A 167 -3.71 -21.52 -4.67
C HIS A 167 -3.56 -20.69 -3.38
N ALA A 168 -2.51 -20.96 -2.60
CA ALA A 168 -2.19 -20.17 -1.41
C ALA A 168 -1.94 -18.69 -1.75
N MET A 169 -1.17 -18.41 -2.80
CA MET A 169 -0.91 -17.05 -3.27
C MET A 169 -2.19 -16.36 -3.75
N ILE A 170 -3.03 -17.03 -4.54
CA ILE A 170 -4.32 -16.50 -5.01
C ILE A 170 -5.21 -16.15 -3.81
N LEU A 171 -5.27 -17.03 -2.81
CA LEU A 171 -6.05 -16.80 -1.58
C LEU A 171 -5.56 -15.54 -0.84
N LEU A 172 -4.25 -15.41 -0.64
CA LEU A 172 -3.65 -14.25 0.03
C LEU A 172 -3.89 -12.94 -0.73
N VAL A 173 -3.66 -12.94 -2.05
CA VAL A 173 -3.89 -11.76 -2.90
C VAL A 173 -5.36 -11.36 -2.84
N SER A 174 -6.28 -12.32 -2.88
CA SER A 174 -7.71 -12.03 -2.84
C SER A 174 -8.13 -11.44 -1.49
N ALA A 175 -7.65 -12.01 -0.39
CA ALA A 175 -7.90 -11.50 0.96
C ALA A 175 -7.32 -10.08 1.16
N ALA A 176 -6.07 -9.86 0.73
CA ALA A 176 -5.40 -8.58 0.85
C ALA A 176 -6.01 -7.50 -0.04
N ALA A 177 -6.37 -7.85 -1.29
CA ALA A 177 -6.99 -6.94 -2.23
C ALA A 177 -8.41 -6.56 -1.81
N TRP A 178 -9.20 -7.49 -1.24
CA TRP A 178 -10.57 -7.21 -0.80
C TRP A 178 -10.65 -6.02 0.16
N LYS A 179 -9.78 -5.98 1.17
CA LYS A 179 -9.68 -4.83 2.09
C LYS A 179 -9.25 -3.56 1.36
N GLN A 180 -8.27 -3.68 0.47
CA GLN A 180 -7.65 -2.55 -0.20
C GLN A 180 -8.54 -1.95 -1.30
N ILE A 181 -9.47 -2.73 -1.87
CA ILE A 181 -10.52 -2.25 -2.77
C ILE A 181 -11.33 -1.15 -2.11
N SER A 182 -11.73 -1.32 -0.85
CA SER A 182 -12.52 -0.33 -0.11
C SER A 182 -11.78 1.01 0.06
N TYR A 183 -10.48 0.96 0.39
CA TYR A 183 -9.64 2.14 0.47
C TYR A 183 -9.52 2.83 -0.89
N ASN A 184 -9.09 2.08 -1.91
CA ASN A 184 -8.89 2.60 -3.26
C ASN A 184 -10.18 3.19 -3.84
N PHE A 185 -11.33 2.54 -3.58
CA PHE A 185 -12.65 2.97 -4.06
C PHE A 185 -12.99 4.36 -3.55
N LEU A 186 -12.77 4.64 -2.26
CA LEU A 186 -13.05 5.95 -1.66
C LEU A 186 -12.25 7.06 -2.35
N PHE A 187 -10.96 6.83 -2.57
CA PHE A 187 -10.08 7.80 -3.22
C PHE A 187 -10.41 7.96 -4.71
N PHE A 188 -10.71 6.89 -5.43
CA PHE A 188 -11.14 7.00 -6.83
C PHE A 188 -12.47 7.73 -6.97
N VAL A 189 -13.43 7.51 -6.07
CA VAL A 189 -14.67 8.28 -6.04
C VAL A 189 -14.37 9.76 -5.82
N ALA A 190 -13.54 10.11 -4.84
CA ALA A 190 -13.15 11.50 -4.60
C ALA A 190 -12.43 12.12 -5.82
N GLY A 191 -11.54 11.36 -6.46
CA GLY A 191 -10.85 11.78 -7.69
C GLY A 191 -11.80 12.00 -8.87
N LEU A 192 -12.76 11.10 -9.07
CA LEU A 192 -13.80 11.23 -10.10
C LEU A 192 -14.68 12.46 -9.86
N GLN A 193 -14.99 12.77 -8.60
CA GLN A 193 -15.79 13.94 -8.22
C GLN A 193 -15.05 15.26 -8.41
N ALA A 194 -13.72 15.25 -8.41
CA ALA A 194 -12.90 16.43 -8.67
C ALA A 194 -12.82 16.81 -10.16
N VAL A 195 -13.20 15.91 -11.07
CA VAL A 195 -13.19 16.18 -12.51
C VAL A 195 -14.28 17.20 -12.87
N PRO A 196 -13.94 18.35 -13.49
CA PRO A 196 -14.94 19.36 -13.84
C PRO A 196 -15.99 18.82 -14.82
N LYS A 197 -17.27 18.93 -14.44
CA LYS A 197 -18.39 18.48 -15.29
C LYS A 197 -18.40 19.16 -16.66
N ALA A 198 -18.04 20.45 -16.72
CA ALA A 198 -17.96 21.21 -17.96
C ALA A 198 -17.04 20.57 -19.00
N LEU A 199 -15.95 19.91 -18.57
CA LEU A 199 -15.00 19.25 -19.47
C LEU A 199 -15.60 17.95 -20.06
N ILE A 200 -16.41 17.25 -19.25
CA ILE A 200 -17.14 16.04 -19.67
C ILE A 200 -18.30 16.40 -20.62
N GLU A 201 -19.00 17.50 -20.34
CA GLU A 201 -20.10 18.03 -21.15
C GLU A 201 -19.60 18.58 -22.49
N ALA A 202 -18.52 19.35 -22.52
CA ALA A 202 -17.89 19.82 -23.76
C ALA A 202 -17.50 18.65 -24.67
N ALA A 203 -16.82 17.64 -24.12
CA ALA A 203 -16.49 16.43 -24.87
C ALA A 203 -17.73 15.65 -25.34
N ALA A 204 -18.88 15.79 -24.66
CA ALA A 204 -20.14 15.22 -25.09
C ALA A 204 -20.70 15.91 -26.33
N MET A 205 -20.62 17.24 -26.35
CA MET A 205 -21.02 18.05 -27.50
C MET A 205 -20.14 17.76 -28.72
N ASP A 206 -18.86 17.47 -28.51
CA ASP A 206 -17.90 17.05 -29.55
C ASP A 206 -18.09 15.59 -30.04
N GLY A 207 -19.14 14.90 -29.58
CA GLY A 207 -19.48 13.54 -30.01
C GLY A 207 -18.59 12.43 -29.44
N ALA A 208 -17.79 12.69 -28.40
CA ALA A 208 -17.03 11.62 -27.75
C ALA A 208 -17.98 10.67 -26.99
N GLY A 209 -17.92 9.36 -27.25
CA GLY A 209 -18.66 8.35 -26.46
C GLY A 209 -18.10 8.16 -25.04
N GLU A 210 -18.84 7.47 -24.16
CA GLU A 210 -18.44 7.28 -22.73
C GLU A 210 -17.03 6.68 -22.58
N THR A 211 -16.73 5.63 -23.33
CA THR A 211 -15.42 4.95 -23.28
C THR A 211 -14.29 5.88 -23.73
N LYS A 212 -14.52 6.70 -24.77
CA LYS A 212 -13.54 7.67 -25.26
C LYS A 212 -13.30 8.76 -24.22
N ARG A 213 -14.37 9.31 -23.62
CA ARG A 213 -14.26 10.30 -22.54
C ARG A 213 -13.51 9.73 -21.34
N PHE A 214 -13.78 8.47 -20.96
CA PHE A 214 -13.08 7.83 -19.86
C PHE A 214 -11.58 7.76 -20.09
N TRP A 215 -11.14 7.17 -21.21
CA TRP A 215 -9.70 6.97 -21.46
C TRP A 215 -8.95 8.24 -21.84
N THR A 216 -9.59 9.20 -22.50
CA THR A 216 -8.93 10.42 -23.00
C THR A 216 -8.97 11.58 -22.01
N ILE A 217 -9.97 11.64 -21.12
CA ILE A 217 -10.17 12.77 -20.20
C ILE A 217 -10.11 12.31 -18.75
N ILE A 218 -10.99 11.40 -18.35
CA ILE A 218 -11.17 11.06 -16.93
C ILE A 218 -9.94 10.34 -16.39
N PHE A 219 -9.47 9.29 -17.07
CA PHE A 219 -8.35 8.47 -16.61
C PHE A 219 -7.03 9.26 -16.51
N PRO A 220 -6.67 10.12 -17.48
CA PRO A 220 -5.53 11.03 -17.33
C PRO A 220 -5.66 12.00 -16.16
N LEU A 221 -6.85 12.57 -15.92
CA LEU A 221 -7.09 13.47 -14.78
C LEU A 221 -7.10 12.73 -13.43
N LEU A 222 -7.29 11.41 -13.43
CA LEU A 222 -7.12 10.55 -12.25
C LEU A 222 -5.66 10.16 -11.99
N ALA A 223 -4.70 10.56 -12.82
CA ALA A 223 -3.29 10.21 -12.64
C ALA A 223 -2.72 10.56 -11.25
N PRO A 224 -2.98 11.75 -10.66
CA PRO A 224 -2.50 12.06 -9.30
C PRO A 224 -3.05 11.10 -8.25
N THR A 225 -4.35 10.79 -8.32
CA THR A 225 -5.01 9.86 -7.40
C THR A 225 -4.50 8.44 -7.57
N THR A 226 -4.35 7.99 -8.81
CA THR A 226 -3.84 6.65 -9.14
C THR A 226 -2.41 6.47 -8.66
N PHE A 227 -1.57 7.51 -8.83
CA PHE A 227 -0.20 7.49 -8.33
C PHE A 227 -0.14 7.44 -6.80
N PHE A 228 -0.90 8.29 -6.11
CA PHE A 228 -1.02 8.26 -4.66
C PHE A 228 -1.41 6.86 -4.17
N LEU A 229 -2.44 6.27 -4.79
CA LEU A 229 -2.89 4.92 -4.44
C LEU A 229 -1.83 3.87 -4.73
N LEU A 230 -1.07 3.96 -5.81
CA LEU A 230 0.03 3.02 -6.09
C LEU A 230 1.07 3.02 -4.96
N VAL A 231 1.47 4.20 -4.47
CA VAL A 231 2.43 4.33 -3.36
C VAL A 231 1.85 3.72 -2.08
N VAL A 232 0.61 4.07 -1.72
CA VAL A 232 -0.04 3.55 -0.51
C VAL A 232 -0.24 2.03 -0.59
N ASN A 233 -0.66 1.50 -1.74
CA ASN A 233 -0.84 0.05 -1.93
C ASN A 233 0.49 -0.69 -1.84
N THR A 234 1.59 -0.08 -2.29
CA THR A 234 2.94 -0.67 -2.15
C THR A 234 3.33 -0.79 -0.68
N VAL A 235 3.15 0.27 0.11
CA VAL A 235 3.44 0.25 1.56
C VAL A 235 2.55 -0.76 2.29
N TYR A 236 1.26 -0.76 1.99
CA TYR A 236 0.29 -1.73 2.52
C TYR A 236 0.74 -3.18 2.24
N ALA A 237 1.06 -3.49 0.98
CA ALA A 237 1.45 -4.83 0.59
C ALA A 237 2.76 -5.30 1.25
N LEU A 238 3.72 -4.39 1.45
CA LEU A 238 5.01 -4.70 2.05
C LEU A 238 4.98 -4.91 3.57
N PHE A 239 4.04 -4.27 4.28
CA PHE A 239 4.03 -4.26 5.75
C PHE A 239 2.70 -4.72 6.36
N ASP A 240 1.58 -4.07 6.02
CA ASP A 240 0.29 -4.28 6.69
C ASP A 240 -0.35 -5.64 6.40
N THR A 241 0.08 -6.31 5.33
CA THR A 241 -0.40 -7.66 4.97
C THR A 241 0.21 -8.77 5.83
N PHE A 242 1.17 -8.48 6.71
CA PHE A 242 1.78 -9.45 7.63
C PHE A 242 0.71 -10.30 8.35
N GLY A 243 -0.33 -9.65 8.89
CA GLY A 243 -1.39 -10.35 9.62
C GLY A 243 -2.17 -11.35 8.75
N ILE A 244 -2.33 -11.07 7.45
CA ILE A 244 -3.01 -11.97 6.51
C ILE A 244 -2.11 -13.19 6.25
N VAL A 245 -0.83 -12.97 5.92
CA VAL A 245 0.12 -14.06 5.65
C VAL A 245 0.25 -14.97 6.87
N HIS A 246 0.43 -14.39 8.06
CA HIS A 246 0.55 -15.13 9.31
C HIS A 246 -0.71 -15.95 9.63
N ALA A 247 -1.90 -15.37 9.45
CA ALA A 247 -3.17 -16.03 9.79
C ALA A 247 -3.56 -17.14 8.81
N VAL A 248 -3.24 -16.99 7.52
CA VAL A 248 -3.76 -17.86 6.45
C VAL A 248 -2.80 -19.00 6.11
N THR A 249 -1.51 -18.69 5.95
CA THR A 249 -0.54 -19.66 5.39
C THR A 249 0.69 -19.88 6.25
N GLY A 250 1.04 -18.93 7.12
CA GLY A 250 2.31 -18.94 7.83
C GLY A 250 3.52 -18.96 6.87
N GLY A 251 3.38 -18.37 5.69
CA GLY A 251 4.39 -18.39 4.62
C GLY A 251 4.40 -19.65 3.74
N GLY A 252 3.57 -20.66 4.03
CA GLY A 252 3.50 -21.92 3.28
C GLY A 252 2.58 -21.91 2.05
N PRO A 253 2.44 -23.06 1.37
CA PRO A 253 3.28 -24.26 1.50
C PRO A 253 4.69 -24.04 0.94
N GLY A 254 5.71 -24.68 1.51
CA GLY A 254 7.08 -24.65 0.99
C GLY A 254 7.68 -23.24 0.80
N LYS A 255 7.34 -22.28 1.67
CA LYS A 255 7.78 -20.86 1.59
C LYS A 255 7.28 -20.10 0.36
N THR A 256 6.28 -20.62 -0.35
CA THR A 256 5.73 -19.99 -1.57
C THR A 256 4.95 -18.70 -1.29
N THR A 257 4.60 -18.45 -0.03
CA THR A 257 3.92 -17.22 0.40
C THR A 257 4.67 -16.46 1.49
N GLU A 258 5.94 -16.82 1.74
CA GLU A 258 6.81 -16.15 2.71
C GLU A 258 7.26 -14.79 2.16
N THR A 259 6.59 -13.71 2.55
CA THR A 259 6.97 -12.33 2.19
C THR A 259 8.18 -11.85 3.00
N LEU A 260 8.82 -10.77 2.58
CA LEU A 260 10.01 -10.20 3.23
C LEU A 260 9.75 -9.85 4.69
N VAL A 261 8.65 -9.16 4.98
CA VAL A 261 8.25 -8.81 6.35
C VAL A 261 7.97 -10.05 7.19
N TYR A 262 7.37 -11.08 6.59
CA TYR A 262 7.10 -12.34 7.29
C TYR A 262 8.40 -13.11 7.57
N LYS A 263 9.36 -13.12 6.63
CA LYS A 263 10.68 -13.73 6.83
C LYS A 263 11.49 -13.05 7.92
N VAL A 264 11.48 -11.70 7.97
CA VAL A 264 12.10 -10.92 9.06
C VAL A 264 11.55 -11.36 10.41
N TYR A 265 10.22 -11.51 10.51
CA TYR A 265 9.55 -11.98 11.71
C TYR A 265 9.95 -13.42 12.05
N ASN A 266 9.89 -14.34 11.08
CA ASN A 266 10.19 -15.75 11.29
C ASN A 266 11.65 -15.93 11.74
N ASP A 267 12.60 -15.28 11.08
CA ASP A 267 14.01 -15.39 11.43
C ASP A 267 14.34 -14.70 12.75
N GLY A 268 13.68 -13.59 13.08
CA GLY A 268 13.97 -12.81 14.30
C GLY A 268 13.26 -13.31 15.55
N PHE A 269 11.96 -13.57 15.45
CA PHE A 269 11.10 -13.88 16.60
C PHE A 269 10.82 -15.37 16.79
N VAL A 270 10.79 -16.15 15.71
CA VAL A 270 10.54 -17.61 15.80
C VAL A 270 11.87 -18.36 15.90
N ASN A 271 12.80 -18.09 14.98
CA ASN A 271 14.10 -18.78 14.92
C ASN A 271 15.17 -18.13 15.81
N LEU A 272 14.90 -16.94 16.38
CA LEU A 272 15.81 -16.18 17.25
C LEU A 272 17.19 -15.89 16.63
N ILE A 273 17.24 -15.71 15.31
CA ILE A 273 18.44 -15.36 14.53
C ILE A 273 18.47 -13.83 14.36
N LEU A 274 18.74 -13.13 15.46
CA LEU A 274 18.60 -11.67 15.58
C LEU A 274 19.46 -10.88 14.58
N GLY A 275 20.73 -11.26 14.39
CA GLY A 275 21.65 -10.55 13.49
C GLY A 275 21.23 -10.64 12.01
N ASP A 276 20.71 -11.80 11.59
CA ASP A 276 20.22 -11.99 10.23
C ASP A 276 18.91 -11.23 10.03
N SER A 277 17.97 -11.33 10.97
CA SER A 277 16.68 -10.60 10.92
C SER A 277 16.87 -9.08 10.92
N ALA A 278 17.84 -8.56 11.70
CA ALA A 278 18.20 -7.15 11.68
C ALA A 278 18.77 -6.72 10.31
N ALA A 279 19.65 -7.53 9.70
CA ALA A 279 20.15 -7.27 8.36
C ALA A 279 19.03 -7.31 7.29
N GLN A 280 18.11 -8.27 7.39
CA GLN A 280 16.92 -8.34 6.53
C GLN A 280 16.04 -7.09 6.69
N SER A 281 15.82 -6.60 7.91
CA SER A 281 15.05 -5.38 8.19
C SER A 281 15.68 -4.15 7.55
N VAL A 282 17.02 -4.01 7.65
CA VAL A 282 17.75 -2.91 7.00
C VAL A 282 17.65 -3.00 5.49
N ILE A 283 17.78 -4.19 4.90
CA ILE A 283 17.62 -4.38 3.45
C ILE A 283 16.18 -4.03 3.02
N LEU A 284 15.16 -4.48 3.75
CA LEU A 284 13.77 -4.14 3.47
C LEU A 284 13.53 -2.62 3.52
N MET A 285 14.09 -1.93 4.52
CA MET A 285 14.04 -0.48 4.63
C MET A 285 14.67 0.20 3.40
N VAL A 286 15.85 -0.25 2.97
CA VAL A 286 16.52 0.28 1.76
C VAL A 286 15.68 0.04 0.51
N ILE A 287 15.06 -1.14 0.36
CA ILE A 287 14.16 -1.47 -0.74
C ILE A 287 12.97 -0.50 -0.76
N VAL A 288 12.32 -0.28 0.38
CA VAL A 288 11.15 0.61 0.50
C VAL A 288 11.53 2.04 0.16
N ILE A 289 12.60 2.58 0.75
CA ILE A 289 13.09 3.93 0.45
C ILE A 289 13.40 4.08 -1.04
N SER A 290 14.06 3.10 -1.64
CA SER A 290 14.39 3.11 -3.07
C SER A 290 13.15 3.08 -3.94
N LEU A 291 12.18 2.20 -3.63
CA LEU A 291 10.91 2.12 -4.35
C LEU A 291 10.13 3.42 -4.27
N THR A 292 10.01 4.00 -3.07
CA THR A 292 9.34 5.29 -2.88
C THR A 292 10.06 6.40 -3.64
N ALA A 293 11.39 6.50 -3.57
CA ALA A 293 12.16 7.49 -4.32
C ALA A 293 11.98 7.34 -5.85
N ILE A 294 11.95 6.12 -6.36
CA ILE A 294 11.68 5.82 -7.78
C ILE A 294 10.25 6.24 -8.14
N GLN A 295 9.26 5.88 -7.33
CA GLN A 295 7.85 6.25 -7.54
C GLN A 295 7.69 7.77 -7.67
N PHE A 296 8.25 8.55 -6.74
CA PHE A 296 8.19 10.01 -6.82
C PHE A 296 8.99 10.57 -8.02
N ARG A 297 10.23 10.13 -8.24
CA ARG A 297 11.08 10.69 -9.30
C ARG A 297 10.54 10.47 -10.73
N TYR A 298 9.97 9.30 -11.00
CA TYR A 298 9.56 8.92 -12.36
C TYR A 298 8.09 9.17 -12.66
N VAL A 299 7.21 9.13 -11.66
CA VAL A 299 5.77 9.24 -11.89
C VAL A 299 5.28 10.67 -11.69
N GLU A 300 5.81 11.43 -10.73
CA GLU A 300 5.44 12.84 -10.53
C GLU A 300 5.64 13.70 -11.79
N ARG A 301 6.70 13.43 -12.56
CA ARG A 301 6.97 14.13 -13.84
C ARG A 301 5.95 13.86 -14.96
N LYS A 302 5.12 12.82 -14.84
CA LYS A 302 4.12 12.44 -15.85
C LYS A 302 2.68 12.74 -15.41
N VAL A 303 2.49 13.17 -14.15
CA VAL A 303 1.17 13.52 -13.63
C VAL A 303 0.82 14.92 -14.11
N HIS A 304 -0.23 15.02 -14.92
CA HIS A 304 -0.79 16.30 -15.32
C HIS A 304 -1.57 16.84 -14.13
N TYR A 305 -0.96 17.76 -13.40
CA TYR A 305 -1.69 18.64 -12.51
C TYR A 305 -2.45 19.60 -13.42
N GLY A 306 -3.77 19.40 -13.51
CA GLY A 306 -4.65 20.24 -14.33
C GLY A 306 -4.59 21.71 -13.94
#